data_AF-A0A6B3HF78-F1
#
_entry.id   AF-A0A6B3HF78-F1
#
_cell.length_a   1.000
_cell.length_b   1.000
_cell.length_c   1.000
_cell.angle_alpha   90.00
_cell.angle_beta   90.00
_cell.angle_gamma   90.00
#
_symmetry.space_group_name_H-M   'P 1'
#
loop_
_entity.id
_entity.type
_entity.pdbx_description
1 polymer ?
#
loop_
_entity_poly.entity_id
_entity_poly.type
_entity_poly.pdbx_seq_one_letter_code
_entity_poly.pdbx_strand_id
1 'polypeptide(L)'
;AGAPAYRMAHFFATLTSGQQVALADKYPSVVGNLNGVPVTLRYHANRLALKKAVSVEKRRTHDEALSPDGRSEAAQRMARFRSMLAKDRQILAFDPSGRGRAAEVFGSLDRATRVSVIVPGVDTSLLTMERSRRVNSAPVGMAKTLYGAERAAAPATRTAVIAWADYTAPAGL
;
A
#
# COMPACT_ATOMS: atom_id res chain seq x y z
N ALA A 1 -6.44 -20.04 9.34
CA ALA A 1 -5.50 -19.98 8.20
C ALA A 1 -6.23 -19.42 6.99
N GLY A 2 -5.67 -18.42 6.30
CA GLY A 2 -6.27 -17.86 5.08
C GLY A 2 -6.24 -18.87 3.92
N ALA A 3 -7.13 -18.72 2.94
CA ALA A 3 -7.10 -19.55 1.74
C ALA A 3 -5.76 -19.39 1.00
N PRO A 4 -5.15 -20.46 0.46
CA PRO A 4 -3.92 -20.36 -0.32
C PRO A 4 -4.06 -19.39 -1.50
N ALA A 5 -3.01 -18.61 -1.78
CA ALA A 5 -3.03 -17.56 -2.80
C ALA A 5 -3.48 -18.07 -4.19
N TYR A 6 -3.10 -19.29 -4.56
CA TYR A 6 -3.49 -19.89 -5.84
C TYR A 6 -5.01 -20.13 -5.96
N ARG A 7 -5.69 -20.45 -4.86
CA ARG A 7 -7.15 -20.62 -4.85
C ARG A 7 -7.87 -19.30 -5.07
N MET A 8 -7.35 -18.23 -4.48
CA MET A 8 -7.89 -16.89 -4.67
C MET A 8 -7.65 -16.42 -6.11
N ALA A 9 -6.45 -16.64 -6.66
CA ALA A 9 -6.17 -16.34 -8.06
C ALA A 9 -7.14 -17.07 -9.00
N HIS A 10 -7.36 -18.37 -8.78
CA HIS A 10 -8.33 -19.15 -9.56
C HIS A 10 -9.76 -18.60 -9.42
N PHE A 11 -10.21 -18.31 -8.19
CA PHE A 11 -11.53 -17.74 -7.95
C PHE A 11 -11.72 -16.42 -8.70
N PHE A 12 -10.78 -15.47 -8.59
CA PHE A 12 -10.88 -14.21 -9.32
C PHE A 12 -10.84 -14.42 -10.84
N ALA A 13 -10.11 -15.41 -11.34
CA ALA A 13 -10.09 -15.76 -12.77
C ALA A 13 -11.44 -16.29 -13.29
N THR A 14 -12.29 -16.86 -12.42
CA THR A 14 -13.66 -17.27 -12.81
C THR A 14 -14.67 -16.12 -12.86
N LEU A 15 -14.30 -14.93 -12.36
CA LEU A 15 -15.18 -13.77 -12.33
C LEU A 15 -14.99 -12.88 -13.56
N THR A 16 -16.07 -12.28 -14.03
CA THR A 16 -15.99 -11.20 -15.02
C THR A 16 -15.32 -9.96 -14.44
N SER A 17 -14.78 -9.09 -15.29
CA SER A 17 -14.18 -7.82 -14.85
C SER A 17 -15.14 -6.97 -14.01
N GLY A 18 -16.44 -6.96 -14.35
CA GLY A 18 -17.46 -6.26 -13.58
C GLY A 18 -17.66 -6.84 -12.18
N GLN A 19 -17.68 -8.18 -12.05
CA GLN A 19 -17.79 -8.86 -10.75
C GLN A 19 -16.55 -8.62 -9.87
N GLN A 20 -15.36 -8.66 -10.47
CA GLN A 20 -14.11 -8.35 -9.77
C GLN A 20 -14.12 -6.92 -9.20
N VAL A 21 -14.48 -5.93 -10.01
CA VAL A 21 -14.60 -4.53 -9.59
C VAL A 21 -15.66 -4.37 -8.50
N ALA A 22 -16.83 -5.01 -8.65
CA ALA A 22 -17.88 -4.96 -7.64
C ALA A 22 -17.42 -5.50 -6.27
N LEU A 23 -16.61 -6.57 -6.24
CA LEU A 23 -16.01 -7.07 -5.00
C LEU A 23 -15.01 -6.08 -4.39
N ALA A 24 -14.16 -5.47 -5.23
CA ALA A 24 -13.20 -4.47 -4.79
C ALA A 24 -13.89 -3.21 -4.22
N ASP A 25 -14.99 -2.80 -4.83
CA ASP A 25 -15.79 -1.66 -4.38
C ASP A 25 -16.49 -1.95 -3.05
N LYS A 26 -17.05 -3.15 -2.91
CA LYS A 26 -17.79 -3.57 -1.71
C LYS A 26 -16.89 -3.89 -0.53
N TYR A 27 -15.75 -4.53 -0.77
CA TYR A 27 -14.82 -5.01 0.27
C TYR A 27 -13.37 -4.55 0.05
N PRO A 28 -13.11 -3.23 -0.03
CA PRO A 28 -11.82 -2.70 -0.47
C PRO A 28 -10.65 -3.12 0.42
N SER A 29 -10.81 -3.10 1.75
CA SER A 29 -9.77 -3.51 2.70
C SER A 29 -9.44 -5.00 2.63
N VAL A 30 -10.37 -5.85 2.18
CA VAL A 30 -10.13 -7.29 2.02
C VAL A 30 -9.46 -7.54 0.68
N VAL A 31 -10.08 -7.10 -0.42
CA VAL A 31 -9.58 -7.33 -1.79
C VAL A 31 -8.20 -6.71 -1.98
N GLY A 32 -7.96 -5.52 -1.43
CA GLY A 32 -6.67 -4.83 -1.52
C GLY A 32 -5.51 -5.53 -0.83
N ASN A 33 -5.78 -6.33 0.20
CA ASN A 33 -4.76 -7.02 1.00
C ASN A 33 -4.72 -8.53 0.78
N LEU A 34 -5.62 -9.10 -0.03
CA LEU A 34 -5.72 -10.54 -0.24
C LEU A 34 -4.71 -11.03 -1.27
N ASN A 35 -3.91 -12.03 -0.88
CA ASN A 35 -2.98 -12.70 -1.78
C ASN A 35 -3.73 -13.45 -2.89
N GLY A 36 -3.22 -13.37 -4.13
CA GLY A 36 -3.83 -13.99 -5.30
C GLY A 36 -4.81 -13.09 -6.07
N VAL A 37 -5.19 -11.93 -5.51
CA VAL A 37 -5.99 -10.94 -6.24
C VAL A 37 -5.14 -10.26 -7.32
N PRO A 38 -5.67 -10.02 -8.54
CA PRO A 38 -4.98 -9.26 -9.57
C PRO A 38 -4.43 -7.93 -9.06
N VAL A 39 -3.19 -7.60 -9.40
CA VAL A 39 -2.46 -6.44 -8.88
C VAL A 39 -3.22 -5.12 -9.11
N THR A 40 -3.76 -4.93 -10.31
CA THR A 40 -4.53 -3.73 -10.67
C THR A 40 -5.81 -3.59 -9.84
N LEU A 41 -6.45 -4.71 -9.50
CA LEU A 41 -7.62 -4.72 -8.64
C LEU A 41 -7.25 -4.40 -7.19
N ARG A 42 -6.08 -4.84 -6.72
CA ARG A 42 -5.55 -4.45 -5.41
C ARG A 42 -5.31 -2.95 -5.32
N TYR A 43 -4.72 -2.35 -6.36
CA TYR A 43 -4.51 -0.90 -6.42
C TYR A 43 -5.83 -0.13 -6.35
N HIS A 44 -6.83 -0.57 -7.11
CA HIS A 44 -8.18 0.02 -7.08
C HIS A 44 -8.81 -0.08 -5.68
N ALA A 45 -8.83 -1.28 -5.11
CA ALA A 45 -9.39 -1.54 -3.78
C ALA A 45 -8.69 -0.73 -2.68
N ASN A 46 -7.35 -0.69 -2.66
CA ASN A 46 -6.59 0.07 -1.66
C ASN A 46 -6.78 1.58 -1.82
N ARG A 47 -6.99 2.08 -3.04
CA ARG A 47 -7.33 3.49 -3.27
C ARG A 47 -8.68 3.86 -2.67
N LEU A 48 -9.66 2.96 -2.72
CA LEU A 48 -10.95 3.13 -2.04
C LEU A 48 -10.81 3.05 -0.51
N ALA A 49 -10.02 2.09 -0.01
CA ALA A 49 -9.71 1.98 1.41
C ALA A 49 -9.04 3.24 1.97
N LEU A 50 -8.08 3.83 1.23
CA LEU A 50 -7.44 5.10 1.57
C LEU A 50 -8.43 6.25 1.60
N LYS A 51 -9.33 6.38 0.61
CA LYS A 51 -10.39 7.41 0.63
C LYS A 51 -11.28 7.28 1.86
N LYS A 52 -11.68 6.06 2.22
CA LYS A 52 -12.47 5.80 3.43
C LYS A 52 -11.70 6.19 4.69
N ALA A 53 -10.41 5.86 4.75
CA ALA A 53 -9.54 6.21 5.87
C ALA A 53 -9.36 7.74 6.02
N VAL A 54 -9.19 8.48 4.92
CA VAL A 54 -9.18 9.96 4.94
C VAL A 54 -10.46 10.51 5.56
N SER A 55 -11.63 9.98 5.18
CA SER A 55 -12.91 10.42 5.74
C SER A 55 -13.06 10.08 7.23
N VAL A 56 -12.53 8.93 7.67
CA VAL A 56 -12.51 8.55 9.09
C VAL A 56 -11.63 9.52 9.89
N GLU A 57 -10.38 9.73 9.47
CA GLU A 57 -9.47 10.61 10.20
C GLU A 57 -9.95 12.07 10.18
N LYS A 58 -10.56 12.53 9.08
CA LYS A 58 -11.19 13.87 9.02
C LYS A 58 -12.27 14.07 10.07
N ARG A 59 -13.04 13.03 10.43
CA ARG A 59 -14.00 13.14 11.53
C ARG A 59 -13.28 13.20 12.87
N ARG A 60 -12.27 12.34 13.06
CA ARG A 60 -11.46 12.30 14.29
C ARG A 60 -10.73 13.63 14.56
N THR A 61 -10.31 14.38 13.55
CA THR A 61 -9.69 15.71 13.78
C THR A 61 -10.65 16.72 14.42
N HIS A 62 -11.96 16.51 14.34
CA HIS A 62 -13.00 17.39 14.91
C HIS A 62 -13.75 16.72 16.07
N ASP A 63 -13.28 15.55 16.53
CA ASP A 63 -13.93 14.81 17.61
C ASP A 63 -13.55 15.41 18.96
N GLU A 64 -14.52 15.97 19.67
CA GLU A 64 -14.34 16.59 20.98
C GLU A 64 -14.02 15.57 22.07
N ALA A 65 -14.42 14.30 21.88
CA ALA A 65 -14.11 13.22 22.82
C ALA A 65 -12.62 12.80 22.77
N LEU A 66 -11.88 13.20 21.74
CA LEU A 66 -10.44 12.96 21.65
C LEU A 66 -9.65 14.06 22.37
N SER A 67 -8.52 13.66 22.95
CA SER A 67 -7.52 14.60 23.45
C SER A 67 -6.94 15.44 22.30
N PRO A 68 -6.31 16.60 22.61
CA PRO A 68 -5.58 17.38 21.60
C PRO A 68 -4.55 16.55 20.83
N ASP A 69 -3.83 15.66 21.50
CA ASP A 69 -2.87 14.75 20.88
C ASP A 69 -3.56 13.76 19.94
N GLY A 70 -4.70 13.19 20.33
CA GLY A 70 -5.48 12.30 19.48
C GLY A 70 -5.99 12.98 18.21
N ARG A 71 -6.40 14.25 18.30
CA ARG A 71 -6.78 15.07 17.12
C ARG A 71 -5.56 15.39 16.24
N SER A 72 -4.41 15.67 16.84
CA SER A 72 -3.15 15.91 16.12
C SER A 72 -2.69 14.66 15.37
N GLU A 73 -2.75 13.48 16.00
CA GLU A 73 -2.44 12.20 15.34
C GLU A 73 -3.39 11.94 14.16
N ALA A 74 -4.70 12.17 14.34
CA ALA A 74 -5.67 12.05 13.26
C ALA A 74 -5.34 13.00 12.09
N ALA A 75 -4.91 14.23 12.37
CA ALA A 75 -4.52 15.19 11.33
C ALA A 75 -3.28 14.73 10.55
N GLN A 76 -2.27 14.18 11.25
CA GLN A 76 -1.07 13.63 10.62
C GLN A 76 -1.39 12.42 9.75
N ARG A 77 -2.22 11.50 10.24
CA ARG A 77 -2.69 10.32 9.49
C ARG A 77 -3.49 10.73 8.25
N MET A 78 -4.42 11.69 8.40
CA MET A 78 -5.18 12.24 7.28
C MET A 78 -4.25 12.83 6.21
N ALA A 79 -3.25 13.62 6.61
CA ALA A 79 -2.28 14.20 5.68
C ALA A 79 -1.49 13.11 4.93
N ARG A 80 -1.03 12.06 5.64
CA ARG A 80 -0.33 10.93 5.04
C ARG A 80 -1.21 10.18 4.03
N PHE A 81 -2.44 9.85 4.40
CA PHE A 81 -3.37 9.16 3.49
C PHE A 81 -3.70 10.00 2.24
N ARG A 82 -3.82 11.33 2.38
CA ARG A 82 -4.00 12.24 1.23
C ARG A 82 -2.78 12.22 0.30
N SER A 83 -1.57 12.24 0.84
CA SER A 83 -0.35 12.11 0.06
C SER A 83 -0.30 10.79 -0.71
N MET A 84 -0.74 9.69 -0.10
CA MET A 84 -0.80 8.36 -0.76
C MET A 84 -1.88 8.27 -1.86
N LEU A 85 -2.84 9.19 -1.91
CA LEU A 85 -3.89 9.23 -2.94
C LEU A 85 -3.49 9.95 -4.23
N ALA A 86 -2.26 10.47 -4.31
CA ALA A 86 -1.70 11.07 -5.52
C ALA A 86 -1.84 10.12 -6.72
N LYS A 87 -2.12 10.67 -7.90
CA LYS A 87 -2.60 9.89 -9.07
C LYS A 87 -1.58 8.88 -9.60
N ASP A 88 -0.31 9.13 -9.37
CA ASP A 88 0.85 8.36 -9.84
C ASP A 88 1.29 7.27 -8.85
N ARG A 89 0.68 7.19 -7.67
CA ARG A 89 1.06 6.22 -6.62
C ARG A 89 0.26 4.93 -6.73
N GLN A 90 0.96 3.81 -6.59
CA GLN A 90 0.37 2.46 -6.67
C GLN A 90 0.50 1.77 -5.31
N ILE A 91 -0.64 1.64 -4.62
CA ILE A 91 -0.67 1.10 -3.25
C ILE A 91 -1.11 -0.37 -3.29
N LEU A 92 -0.15 -1.28 -3.07
CA LEU A 92 -0.36 -2.73 -3.14
C LEU A 92 -1.00 -3.31 -1.88
N ALA A 93 -0.70 -2.73 -0.72
CA ALA A 93 -1.30 -3.11 0.55
C ALA A 93 -1.53 -1.85 1.40
N PHE A 94 -2.61 -1.84 2.17
CA PHE A 94 -2.94 -0.74 3.06
C PHE A 94 -3.81 -1.22 4.23
N ASP A 95 -3.33 -0.96 5.44
CA ASP A 95 -4.06 -1.18 6.67
C ASP A 95 -3.85 0.02 7.60
N PRO A 96 -4.88 0.83 7.89
CA PRO A 96 -4.74 1.97 8.78
C PRO A 96 -4.79 1.58 10.27
N SER A 97 -5.03 0.32 10.64
CA SER A 97 -5.13 -0.07 12.06
C SER A 97 -3.78 0.05 12.79
N GLY A 98 -3.85 0.33 14.10
CA GLY A 98 -2.66 0.52 14.93
C GLY A 98 -1.71 1.59 14.38
N ARG A 99 -0.42 1.24 14.29
CA ARG A 99 0.65 2.08 13.69
C ARG A 99 0.55 2.23 12.16
N GLY A 100 -0.32 1.44 11.53
CA GLY A 100 -0.56 1.43 10.10
C GLY A 100 0.53 0.70 9.31
N ARG A 101 0.09 -0.01 8.27
CA ARG A 101 0.93 -0.80 7.35
C ARG A 101 0.62 -0.40 5.92
N ALA A 102 1.62 -0.34 5.06
CA ALA A 102 1.37 -0.21 3.64
C ALA A 102 2.54 -0.71 2.78
N ALA A 103 2.22 -1.02 1.53
CA ALA A 103 3.20 -1.33 0.50
C ALA A 103 2.92 -0.48 -0.74
N GLU A 104 3.93 0.23 -1.22
CA GLU A 104 3.88 1.04 -2.43
C GLU A 104 4.77 0.44 -3.52
N VAL A 105 4.31 0.51 -4.76
CA VAL A 105 4.99 -0.05 -5.92
C VAL A 105 5.47 1.08 -6.83
N PHE A 106 6.70 0.94 -7.31
CA PHE A 106 7.30 1.74 -8.37
C PHE A 106 7.49 0.85 -9.61
N GLY A 107 6.93 1.26 -10.75
CA GLY A 107 6.95 0.48 -11.99
C GLY A 107 5.77 -0.48 -12.15
N SER A 108 5.79 -1.32 -13.18
CA SER A 108 4.66 -2.18 -13.54
C SER A 108 4.82 -3.58 -12.94
N LEU A 109 4.34 -3.80 -11.71
CA LEU A 109 4.49 -5.08 -11.01
C LEU A 109 3.88 -6.27 -11.75
N ASP A 110 2.79 -6.08 -12.47
CA ASP A 110 2.12 -7.11 -13.30
C ASP A 110 2.93 -7.52 -14.55
N ARG A 111 3.89 -6.68 -14.97
CA ARG A 111 4.72 -6.88 -16.17
C ARG A 111 6.21 -6.97 -15.87
N ALA A 112 6.60 -6.83 -14.61
CA ALA A 112 7.99 -6.81 -14.21
C ALA A 112 8.61 -8.20 -14.41
N THR A 113 9.79 -8.25 -15.00
CA THR A 113 10.61 -9.47 -15.08
C THR A 113 11.60 -9.55 -13.93
N ARG A 114 11.79 -8.44 -13.18
CA ARG A 114 12.57 -8.37 -11.94
C ARG A 114 11.82 -7.53 -10.91
N VAL A 115 11.68 -8.05 -9.70
CA VAL A 115 11.04 -7.37 -8.59
C VAL A 115 12.03 -7.26 -7.43
N SER A 116 12.23 -6.04 -6.94
CA SER A 116 13.05 -5.73 -5.78
C SER A 116 12.14 -5.27 -4.64
N VAL A 117 12.43 -5.67 -3.39
CA VAL A 117 11.64 -5.26 -2.22
C VAL A 117 12.55 -4.55 -1.23
N ILE A 118 12.19 -3.33 -0.87
CA ILE A 118 12.81 -2.59 0.22
C ILE A 118 12.08 -2.95 1.50
N VAL A 119 12.75 -3.75 2.33
CA VAL A 119 12.33 -4.05 3.70
C VAL A 119 13.09 -3.13 4.65
N PRO A 120 12.40 -2.21 5.33
CA PRO A 120 13.07 -1.33 6.28
C PRO A 120 13.52 -2.04 7.56
N GLY A 121 14.45 -1.41 8.27
CA GLY A 121 14.81 -1.79 9.63
C GLY A 121 13.69 -1.50 10.65
N VAL A 122 14.04 -1.57 11.94
CA VAL A 122 13.12 -1.40 13.08
C VAL A 122 12.34 -0.06 13.05
N ASP A 123 11.14 -0.05 13.64
CA ASP A 123 10.26 1.11 13.83
C ASP A 123 9.72 1.80 12.56
N THR A 124 9.66 1.10 11.43
CA THR A 124 9.02 1.64 10.23
C THR A 124 7.52 1.30 10.18
N SER A 125 6.69 2.33 10.02
CA SER A 125 5.24 2.28 9.98
C SER A 125 4.69 3.15 8.84
N LEU A 126 3.37 3.20 8.70
CA LEU A 126 2.71 4.01 7.69
C LEU A 126 3.09 5.50 7.74
N LEU A 127 3.29 6.06 8.93
CA LEU A 127 3.64 7.47 9.07
C LEU A 127 5.13 7.74 8.76
N THR A 128 6.00 6.75 8.92
CA THR A 128 7.45 6.90 8.77
C THR A 128 8.00 6.36 7.45
N MET A 129 7.16 5.71 6.62
CA MET A 129 7.56 5.16 5.31
C MET A 129 8.03 6.19 4.28
N GLU A 130 7.63 7.45 4.44
CA GLU A 130 7.91 8.54 3.52
C GLU A 130 8.23 9.80 4.31
N ARG A 131 9.33 10.47 3.95
CA ARG A 131 9.81 11.69 4.61
C ARG A 131 10.10 12.79 3.59
N SER A 132 9.79 14.03 3.96
CA SER A 132 10.09 15.21 3.12
C SER A 132 11.55 15.68 3.26
N ARG A 133 12.21 15.39 4.39
CA ARG A 133 13.64 15.62 4.62
C ARG A 133 14.36 14.30 4.73
N ARG A 134 15.60 14.22 4.22
CA ARG A 134 16.38 12.97 4.09
C ARG A 134 15.53 11.87 3.44
N VAL A 135 14.98 12.15 2.27
CA VAL A 135 14.00 11.29 1.55
C VAL A 135 14.47 9.84 1.47
N ASN A 136 15.76 9.62 1.21
CA ASN A 136 16.37 8.29 1.08
C ASN A 136 16.59 7.57 2.41
N SER A 137 16.26 8.16 3.56
CA SER A 137 16.25 7.47 4.85
C SER A 137 14.91 6.78 5.14
N ALA A 138 13.98 6.80 4.19
CA ALA A 138 12.65 6.21 4.32
C ALA A 138 12.38 5.24 3.15
N PRO A 139 11.60 4.15 3.35
CA PRO A 139 11.32 3.14 2.33
C PRO A 139 10.95 3.68 0.95
N VAL A 140 10.03 4.65 0.89
CA VAL A 140 9.54 5.23 -0.36
C VAL A 140 10.67 5.92 -1.13
N GLY A 141 11.55 6.64 -0.43
CA GLY A 141 12.71 7.30 -1.06
C GLY A 141 13.81 6.34 -1.48
N MET A 142 14.08 5.31 -0.67
CA MET A 142 15.01 4.24 -1.03
C MET A 142 14.53 3.48 -2.28
N ALA A 143 13.25 3.11 -2.32
CA ALA A 143 12.67 2.40 -3.45
C ALA A 143 12.67 3.24 -4.73
N LYS A 144 12.34 4.54 -4.63
CA LYS A 144 12.41 5.46 -5.77
C LYS A 144 13.83 5.59 -6.32
N THR A 145 14.83 5.69 -5.43
CA THR A 145 16.24 5.76 -5.81
C THR A 145 16.70 4.47 -6.49
N LEU A 146 16.37 3.31 -5.91
CA LEU A 146 16.69 2.00 -6.49
C LEU A 146 16.03 1.81 -7.86
N TYR A 147 14.74 2.13 -7.98
CA TYR A 147 14.02 2.03 -9.25
C TYR A 147 14.65 2.91 -10.34
N GLY A 148 15.07 4.14 -9.98
CA GLY A 148 15.82 5.01 -10.88
C GLY A 148 17.15 4.40 -11.33
N ALA A 149 17.92 3.83 -10.40
CA ALA A 149 19.20 3.19 -10.69
C ALA A 149 19.05 1.95 -11.58
N GLU A 150 18.07 1.08 -11.30
CA GLU A 150 17.78 -0.10 -12.12
C GLU A 150 17.42 0.28 -13.57
N ARG A 151 16.57 1.30 -13.74
CA ARG A 151 16.20 1.81 -15.07
C ARG A 151 17.35 2.45 -15.83
N ALA A 152 18.28 3.11 -15.13
CA ALA A 152 19.46 3.69 -15.74
C ALA A 152 20.46 2.60 -16.19
N ALA A 153 20.66 1.57 -15.35
CA ALA A 153 21.61 0.49 -15.63
C ALA A 153 21.12 -0.46 -16.74
N ALA A 154 19.81 -0.74 -16.82
CA ALA A 154 19.25 -1.65 -17.80
C ALA A 154 17.89 -1.16 -18.35
N PRO A 155 17.87 -0.15 -19.25
CA PRO A 155 16.64 0.50 -19.70
C PRO A 155 15.62 -0.43 -20.38
N ALA A 156 16.08 -1.52 -21.00
CA ALA A 156 15.24 -2.52 -21.65
C ALA A 156 14.60 -3.53 -20.66
N THR A 157 15.07 -3.58 -19.42
CA THR A 157 14.53 -4.51 -18.42
C THR A 157 13.32 -3.89 -17.73
N ARG A 158 12.20 -4.61 -17.70
CA ARG A 158 11.00 -4.20 -16.96
C ARG A 158 11.18 -4.55 -15.49
N THR A 159 11.46 -3.56 -14.65
CA THR A 159 11.59 -3.76 -13.20
C THR A 159 10.40 -3.18 -12.43
N ALA A 160 10.21 -3.67 -11.21
CA ALA A 160 9.36 -3.04 -10.21
C ALA A 160 10.04 -3.07 -8.84
N VAL A 161 9.91 -1.99 -8.07
CA VAL A 161 10.44 -1.90 -6.71
C VAL A 161 9.29 -1.69 -5.74
N ILE A 162 9.25 -2.46 -4.66
CA ILE A 162 8.21 -2.35 -3.63
C ILE A 162 8.82 -1.70 -2.38
N ALA A 163 8.30 -0.55 -1.98
CA ALA A 163 8.54 0.05 -0.67
C ALA A 163 7.57 -0.53 0.34
N TRP A 164 8.08 -1.26 1.33
CA TRP A 164 7.25 -1.86 2.37
C TRP A 164 7.35 -1.09 3.68
N ALA A 165 6.24 -0.95 4.40
CA ALA A 165 6.22 -0.35 5.72
C ALA A 165 5.38 -1.19 6.69
N ASP A 166 6.07 -1.59 7.76
CA ASP A 166 5.62 -2.51 8.80
C ASP A 166 5.31 -3.93 8.26
N TYR A 167 5.75 -4.94 9.01
CA TYR A 167 5.64 -6.35 8.60
C TYR A 167 4.89 -7.14 9.69
N THR A 168 4.03 -8.05 9.26
CA THR A 168 3.76 -9.27 10.04
C THR A 168 4.42 -10.37 9.24
N ALA A 169 5.49 -10.97 9.77
CA ALA A 169 6.15 -12.06 9.08
C ALA A 169 5.11 -13.16 8.85
N PRO A 170 5.08 -13.82 7.68
CA PRO A 170 4.30 -15.04 7.57
C PRO A 170 4.76 -15.98 8.69
N ALA A 171 3.81 -16.57 9.41
CA ALA A 171 4.14 -17.76 10.19
C ALA A 171 4.71 -18.75 9.17
N GLY A 172 5.99 -19.09 9.33
CA GLY A 172 6.60 -20.18 8.58
C GLY A 172 5.73 -21.43 8.77
N LEU A 173 5.52 -22.17 7.67
CA LEU A 173 4.97 -23.51 7.71
C LEU A 173 5.74 -24.38 8.72
#